data_AF-A0AAP4ECN7-F1
#
_entry.id   AF-A0AAP4ECN7-F1
#
_cell.length_a   1.000
_cell.length_b   1.000
_cell.length_c   1.000
_cell.angle_alpha   90.00
_cell.angle_beta   90.00
_cell.angle_gamma   90.00
#
_symmetry.space_group_name_H-M   'P 1'
#
loop_
_entity.id
_entity.type
_entity.pdbx_description
1 polymer ?
#
loop_
_entity_poly.entity_id
_entity_poly.type
_entity_poly.pdbx_seq_one_letter_code
_entity_poly.pdbx_strand_id
1 'polypeptide(L)'
;MLFLSQILKSISEDEFKNKIKIRFNNILDGFDRYSNGLLKYNGNSDSFKIKEDCFINFFNEALALNKGKAIIDLYIKNLEDESLNRLLEGLDERDKNILIENVNKQEIKSVYFQLDNKELMSFITRLNTRELFFCTIYFIDNPMTIWGNYNLSFPMFFEENNMLEIYSDLAKKHNLDVRGIVLK
;
A
#
# COMPACT_ATOMS: atom_id res chain seq x y z
N MET A 1 -4.35 -30.10 10.51
CA MET A 1 -2.98 -29.72 10.13
C MET A 1 -2.86 -28.22 10.31
N LEU A 2 -2.23 -27.79 11.40
CA LEU A 2 -2.04 -26.38 11.76
C LEU A 2 -1.08 -25.74 10.76
N PHE A 3 -1.59 -24.89 9.86
CA PHE A 3 -0.75 -23.98 9.10
C PHE A 3 -0.46 -22.77 9.99
N LEU A 4 0.82 -22.58 10.31
CA LEU A 4 1.36 -21.38 10.96
C LEU A 4 0.86 -20.15 10.19
N SER A 5 0.01 -19.35 10.82
CA SER A 5 -0.48 -18.11 10.23
C SER A 5 0.74 -17.24 9.90
N GLN A 6 0.79 -16.72 8.68
CA GLN A 6 1.66 -15.58 8.45
C GLN A 6 1.09 -14.46 9.31
N ILE A 7 1.84 -14.08 10.33
CA ILE A 7 1.54 -12.91 11.16
C ILE A 7 2.14 -11.71 10.43
N LEU A 8 1.42 -10.58 10.38
CA LEU A 8 2.03 -9.33 9.93
C LEU A 8 3.25 -9.03 10.81
N LYS A 9 4.45 -9.20 10.24
CA LYS A 9 5.71 -9.07 10.98
C LYS A 9 5.98 -7.60 11.24
N SER A 10 5.75 -7.15 12.47
CA SER A 10 6.06 -5.78 12.88
C SER A 10 7.57 -5.52 12.82
N ILE A 11 7.98 -4.38 12.28
CA ILE A 11 9.37 -3.90 12.31
C ILE A 11 9.47 -2.67 13.22
N SER A 12 10.61 -2.45 13.85
CA SER A 12 10.78 -1.27 14.72
C SER A 12 10.77 0.04 13.92
N GLU A 13 10.47 1.16 14.59
CA GLU A 13 10.56 2.49 13.99
C GLU A 13 11.99 2.83 13.55
N ASP A 14 13.00 2.43 14.34
CA ASP A 14 14.41 2.62 13.98
C ASP A 14 14.77 1.83 12.73
N GLU A 15 14.33 0.57 12.64
CA GLU A 15 14.53 -0.26 11.44
C GLU A 15 13.84 0.36 10.22
N PHE A 16 12.59 0.84 10.37
CA PHE A 16 11.87 1.54 9.31
C PHE A 16 12.64 2.78 8.83
N LYS A 17 13.05 3.66 9.76
CA LYS A 17 13.77 4.90 9.45
C LYS A 17 15.12 4.65 8.76
N ASN A 18 15.79 3.55 9.08
CA ASN A 18 17.06 3.15 8.48
C ASN A 18 16.90 2.55 7.08
N LYS A 19 15.75 1.93 6.77
CA LYS A 19 15.47 1.29 5.47
C LYS A 19 14.81 2.23 4.46
N ILE A 20 13.92 3.12 4.93
CA ILE A 20 13.06 3.91 4.07
C ILE A 20 13.60 5.31 3.85
N LYS A 21 13.79 5.65 2.57
CA LYS A 21 14.33 6.93 2.13
C LYS A 21 13.26 8.02 1.90
N ILE A 22 12.10 7.61 1.39
CA ILE A 22 10.98 8.51 1.09
C ILE A 22 9.95 8.37 2.21
N ARG A 23 10.07 9.22 3.23
CA ARG A 23 9.19 9.21 4.41
C ARG A 23 8.90 10.62 4.89
N PHE A 24 7.66 10.84 5.29
CA PHE A 24 7.13 12.11 5.76
C PHE A 24 5.86 11.86 6.58
N ASN A 25 5.57 12.74 7.53
CA ASN A 25 4.42 12.58 8.43
C ASN A 25 3.18 13.31 7.90
N ASN A 26 3.39 14.33 7.06
CA ASN A 26 2.34 15.10 6.41
C ASN A 26 2.52 14.97 4.90
N ILE A 27 1.43 14.63 4.20
CA ILE A 27 1.44 14.47 2.75
C ILE A 27 1.91 15.74 2.01
N LEU A 28 1.65 16.93 2.56
CA LEU A 28 2.12 18.20 2.00
C LEU A 28 3.66 18.25 1.95
N ASP A 29 4.34 17.76 3.00
CA ASP A 29 5.80 17.66 3.01
C ASP A 29 6.30 16.71 1.90
N GLY A 30 5.52 15.65 1.62
CA GLY A 30 5.79 14.73 0.53
C GLY A 30 5.79 15.44 -0.82
N PHE A 31 4.73 16.22 -1.10
CA PHE A 31 4.58 16.96 -2.35
C PHE A 31 5.66 18.05 -2.51
N ASP A 32 6.08 18.66 -1.41
CA ASP A 32 7.09 19.72 -1.43
C ASP A 32 8.51 19.18 -1.67
N ARG A 33 8.84 18.01 -1.10
CA ARG A 33 10.21 17.49 -1.02
C ARG A 33 10.59 16.48 -2.10
N TYR A 34 9.62 15.76 -2.68
CA TYR A 34 9.90 14.65 -3.58
C TYR A 34 9.23 14.84 -4.94
N SER A 35 9.88 14.31 -5.99
CA SER A 35 9.20 14.11 -7.28
C SER A 35 7.96 13.25 -7.04
N ASN A 36 6.83 13.62 -7.64
CA ASN A 36 5.54 13.01 -7.32
C ASN A 36 4.55 12.99 -8.48
N GLY A 37 3.50 12.20 -8.33
CA GLY A 37 2.37 12.11 -9.25
C GLY A 37 1.21 11.36 -8.62
N LEU A 38 0.10 11.23 -9.36
CA LEU A 38 -1.11 10.54 -8.92
C LEU A 38 -1.35 9.31 -9.79
N LEU A 39 -1.28 8.11 -9.21
CA LEU A 39 -1.70 6.88 -9.87
C LEU A 39 -3.23 6.86 -9.97
N LYS A 40 -3.75 6.74 -11.19
CA LYS A 40 -5.19 6.71 -11.46
C LYS A 40 -5.52 5.64 -12.49
N TYR A 41 -6.76 5.15 -12.43
CA TYR A 41 -7.30 4.30 -13.48
C TYR A 41 -7.35 5.06 -14.81
N ASN A 42 -6.86 4.40 -15.87
CA ASN A 42 -6.78 4.94 -17.22
C ASN A 42 -7.56 4.05 -18.20
N GLY A 43 -8.84 3.87 -17.92
CA GLY A 43 -9.77 3.17 -18.80
C GLY A 43 -11.18 3.74 -18.70
N ASN A 44 -12.10 3.14 -19.46
CA ASN A 44 -13.47 3.63 -19.61
C ASN A 44 -14.51 2.75 -18.90
N SER A 45 -14.07 1.76 -18.10
CA SER A 45 -15.02 0.91 -17.36
C SER A 45 -15.60 1.66 -16.17
N ASP A 46 -16.91 1.54 -15.95
CA ASP A 46 -17.56 2.00 -14.71
C ASP A 46 -17.48 0.97 -13.57
N SER A 47 -17.10 -0.28 -13.88
CA SER A 47 -17.00 -1.34 -12.88
C SER A 47 -15.89 -1.07 -11.87
N PHE A 48 -16.26 -0.87 -10.61
CA PHE A 48 -15.30 -0.74 -9.51
C PHE A 48 -14.37 -1.96 -9.42
N LYS A 49 -14.91 -3.17 -9.64
CA LYS A 49 -14.12 -4.40 -9.58
C LYS A 49 -13.00 -4.43 -10.61
N ILE A 50 -13.28 -4.00 -11.84
CA ILE A 50 -12.26 -3.89 -12.90
C ILE A 50 -11.18 -2.88 -12.51
N LYS A 51 -11.57 -1.72 -11.96
CA LYS A 51 -10.62 -0.70 -11.50
C LYS A 51 -9.75 -1.23 -10.36
N GLU A 52 -10.36 -1.85 -9.35
CA GLU A 52 -9.67 -2.46 -8.21
C GLU A 52 -8.65 -3.52 -8.68
N ASP A 53 -9.02 -4.38 -9.62
CA ASP A 53 -8.12 -5.41 -10.15
C ASP A 53 -6.91 -4.81 -10.88
N CYS A 54 -7.05 -3.67 -11.58
CA CYS A 54 -5.92 -2.92 -12.14
C CYS A 54 -4.91 -2.49 -11.05
N PHE A 55 -5.39 -1.94 -9.93
CA PHE A 55 -4.53 -1.56 -8.80
C PHE A 55 -3.88 -2.80 -8.17
N ILE A 56 -4.63 -3.87 -7.93
CA ILE A 56 -4.10 -5.12 -7.36
C ILE A 56 -2.97 -5.68 -8.22
N ASN A 57 -3.13 -5.68 -9.55
CA ASN A 57 -2.11 -6.17 -10.47
C ASN A 57 -0.87 -5.27 -10.46
N PHE A 58 -1.05 -3.95 -10.46
CA PHE A 58 0.04 -2.99 -10.31
C PHE A 58 0.84 -3.21 -9.03
N PHE A 59 0.19 -3.24 -7.86
CA PHE A 59 0.88 -3.39 -6.57
C PHE A 59 1.59 -4.75 -6.44
N ASN A 60 1.00 -5.83 -6.95
CA ASN A 60 1.64 -7.14 -6.95
C ASN A 60 2.88 -7.21 -7.84
N GLU A 61 2.88 -6.52 -8.97
CA GLU A 61 4.06 -6.45 -9.84
C GLU A 61 5.10 -5.46 -9.31
N ALA A 62 4.69 -4.35 -8.70
CA ALA A 62 5.57 -3.45 -7.96
C ALA A 62 6.28 -4.17 -6.80
N LEU A 63 5.57 -5.06 -6.10
CA LEU A 63 6.14 -5.94 -5.07
C LEU A 63 7.19 -6.88 -5.66
N ALA A 64 6.90 -7.51 -6.81
CA ALA A 64 7.85 -8.39 -7.48
C ALA A 64 9.12 -7.64 -7.94
N LEU A 65 8.95 -6.42 -8.47
CA LEU A 65 10.05 -5.52 -8.83
C LEU A 65 10.94 -5.18 -7.62
N ASN A 66 10.37 -5.18 -6.42
CA ASN A 66 11.06 -4.95 -5.15
C ASN A 66 11.39 -6.26 -4.40
N LYS A 67 11.81 -7.29 -5.15
CA LYS A 67 12.26 -8.58 -4.61
C LYS A 67 11.24 -9.26 -3.69
N GLY A 68 9.96 -9.03 -3.94
CA GLY A 68 8.86 -9.59 -3.16
C GLY A 68 8.65 -8.93 -1.80
N LYS A 69 9.23 -7.76 -1.53
CA LYS A 69 9.18 -7.10 -0.22
C LYS A 69 8.72 -5.65 -0.30
N ALA A 70 7.92 -5.26 0.68
CA ALA A 70 7.55 -3.87 0.94
C ALA A 70 7.39 -3.67 2.45
N ILE A 71 7.34 -2.43 2.89
CA ILE A 71 6.90 -2.07 4.23
C ILE A 71 5.57 -1.34 4.13
N ILE A 72 4.66 -1.58 5.06
CA ILE A 72 3.43 -0.81 5.22
C ILE A 72 3.41 -0.08 6.54
N ASP A 73 2.86 1.13 6.53
CA ASP A 73 2.45 1.86 7.72
C ASP A 73 0.93 1.71 7.89
N LEU A 74 0.54 1.04 8.96
CA LEU A 74 -0.81 0.54 9.22
C LEU A 74 -1.14 0.71 10.72
N TYR A 75 -2.05 1.62 11.04
CA TYR A 75 -2.42 1.94 12.44
C TYR A 75 -3.43 0.96 13.06
N ILE A 76 -3.42 -0.30 12.63
CA ILE A 76 -4.43 -1.29 13.01
C ILE A 76 -4.45 -1.61 14.51
N LYS A 77 -3.30 -1.53 15.19
CA LYS A 77 -3.21 -1.70 16.65
C LYS A 77 -4.03 -0.65 17.40
N ASN A 78 -4.14 0.54 16.84
CA ASN A 78 -4.76 1.69 17.46
C ASN A 78 -6.26 1.78 17.16
N LEU A 79 -6.80 0.86 16.35
CA LEU A 79 -8.24 0.80 16.09
C LEU A 79 -8.98 0.40 17.36
N GLU A 80 -9.97 1.22 17.74
CA GLU A 80 -10.98 0.84 18.71
C GLU A 80 -11.86 -0.30 18.17
N ASP A 81 -12.50 -1.04 19.06
CA ASP A 81 -13.28 -2.22 18.67
C ASP A 81 -14.45 -1.88 17.74
N GLU A 82 -15.09 -0.73 17.92
CA GLU A 82 -16.14 -0.25 17.00
C GLU A 82 -15.60 0.00 15.59
N SER A 83 -14.43 0.64 15.49
CA SER A 83 -13.79 0.91 14.20
C SER A 83 -13.30 -0.39 13.54
N LEU A 84 -12.84 -1.36 14.32
CA LEU A 84 -12.50 -2.70 13.83
C LEU A 84 -13.74 -3.43 13.31
N ASN A 85 -14.88 -3.33 13.99
CA ASN A 85 -16.13 -3.94 13.53
C ASN A 85 -16.60 -3.34 12.20
N ARG A 86 -16.55 -2.00 12.05
CA ARG A 86 -16.87 -1.34 10.77
C ARG A 86 -15.94 -1.76 9.65
N LEU A 87 -14.64 -1.91 9.94
CA LEU A 87 -13.67 -2.46 8.99
C LEU A 87 -14.10 -3.86 8.56
N LEU A 88 -14.38 -4.76 9.51
CA LEU A 88 -14.81 -6.13 9.24
C LEU A 88 -16.09 -6.20 8.40
N GLU A 89 -17.08 -5.35 8.67
CA GLU A 89 -18.33 -5.28 7.91
C GLU A 89 -18.12 -4.94 6.42
N GLY A 90 -17.10 -4.14 6.11
CA GLY A 90 -16.73 -3.77 4.74
C GLY A 90 -15.90 -4.83 3.99
N LEU A 91 -15.42 -5.86 4.67
CA LEU A 91 -14.60 -6.92 4.08
C LEU A 91 -15.44 -8.11 3.62
N ASP A 92 -14.99 -8.75 2.54
CA ASP A 92 -15.50 -10.07 2.19
C ASP A 92 -14.93 -11.14 3.13
N GLU A 93 -15.54 -12.33 3.15
CA GLU A 93 -15.15 -13.41 4.08
C GLU A 93 -13.68 -13.81 3.96
N ARG A 94 -13.10 -13.75 2.76
CA ARG A 94 -11.69 -14.04 2.57
C ARG A 94 -10.82 -13.00 3.26
N ASP A 95 -11.12 -11.72 3.04
CA ASP A 95 -10.35 -10.62 3.63
C ASP A 95 -10.54 -10.53 5.15
N LYS A 96 -11.71 -10.89 5.69
CA LYS A 96 -11.93 -11.04 7.13
C LYS A 96 -10.98 -12.09 7.71
N ASN A 97 -10.88 -13.26 7.07
CA ASN A 97 -9.98 -14.32 7.52
C ASN A 97 -8.52 -13.87 7.46
N ILE A 98 -8.10 -13.20 6.38
CA ILE A 98 -6.76 -12.61 6.29
C ILE A 98 -6.50 -11.68 7.48
N LEU A 99 -7.42 -10.74 7.77
CA LEU A 99 -7.29 -9.82 8.89
C LEU A 99 -7.15 -10.56 10.23
N ILE A 100 -8.05 -11.49 10.53
CA ILE A 100 -8.09 -12.23 11.79
C ILE A 100 -6.82 -13.08 11.99
N GLU A 101 -6.35 -13.75 10.93
CA GLU A 101 -5.16 -14.61 10.99
C GLU A 101 -3.86 -13.82 11.12
N ASN A 102 -3.83 -12.58 10.62
CA ASN A 102 -2.62 -11.76 10.54
C ASN A 102 -2.50 -10.69 11.64
N VAL A 103 -3.59 -10.38 12.35
CA VAL A 103 -3.67 -9.25 13.29
C VAL A 103 -3.94 -9.76 14.69
N ASN A 104 -2.88 -9.91 15.47
CA ASN A 104 -2.97 -10.07 16.93
C ASN A 104 -2.52 -8.76 17.61
N LYS A 105 -3.46 -7.90 18.00
CA LYS A 105 -3.16 -6.58 18.60
C LYS A 105 -2.20 -6.64 19.80
N GLN A 106 -2.18 -7.75 20.55
CA GLN A 106 -1.31 -7.93 21.72
C GLN A 106 0.16 -8.15 21.34
N GLU A 107 0.43 -8.68 20.14
CA GLU A 107 1.77 -8.96 19.65
C GLU A 107 2.36 -7.83 18.79
N ILE A 108 1.52 -6.90 18.34
CA ILE A 108 1.94 -5.77 17.51
C ILE A 108 2.75 -4.77 18.35
N LYS A 109 4.01 -4.58 17.97
CA LYS A 109 4.96 -3.67 18.67
C LYS A 109 5.11 -2.31 18.01
N SER A 110 4.69 -2.15 16.76
CA SER A 110 4.82 -0.93 15.98
C SER A 110 3.67 -0.79 14.97
N VAL A 111 3.59 0.35 14.29
CA VAL A 111 2.66 0.57 13.17
C VAL A 111 3.24 0.15 11.82
N TYR A 112 4.52 -0.27 11.79
CA TYR A 112 5.22 -0.65 10.56
C TYR A 112 5.30 -2.17 10.43
N PHE A 113 4.92 -2.69 9.28
CA PHE A 113 4.92 -4.14 9.02
C PHE A 113 5.62 -4.45 7.71
N GLN A 114 6.36 -5.56 7.69
CA GLN A 114 6.90 -6.09 6.45
C GLN A 114 5.82 -6.89 5.71
N LEU A 115 5.63 -6.58 4.43
CA LEU A 115 4.92 -7.43 3.49
C LEU A 115 5.92 -8.29 2.71
N ASP A 116 5.67 -9.59 2.63
CA ASP A 116 6.53 -10.55 1.95
C ASP A 116 5.79 -11.47 0.96
N ASN A 117 4.50 -11.20 0.68
CA ASN A 117 3.71 -12.00 -0.25
C ASN A 117 2.59 -11.21 -0.94
N LYS A 118 2.12 -11.76 -2.07
CA LYS A 118 1.09 -11.16 -2.95
C LYS A 118 -0.32 -11.18 -2.35
N GLU A 119 -0.65 -12.17 -1.53
CA GLU A 119 -1.99 -12.25 -0.92
C GLU A 119 -2.21 -11.07 0.04
N LEU A 120 -1.25 -10.81 0.92
CA LEU A 120 -1.28 -9.64 1.79
C LEU A 120 -1.22 -8.33 1.01
N MET A 121 -0.38 -8.22 -0.02
CA MET A 121 -0.37 -7.02 -0.86
C MET A 121 -1.73 -6.75 -1.51
N SER A 122 -2.39 -7.78 -2.01
CA SER A 122 -3.72 -7.66 -2.61
C SER A 122 -4.76 -7.25 -1.58
N PHE A 123 -4.68 -7.80 -0.36
CA PHE A 123 -5.53 -7.41 0.76
C PHE A 123 -5.33 -5.92 1.14
N ILE A 124 -4.09 -5.48 1.34
CA ILE A 124 -3.78 -4.07 1.64
C ILE A 124 -4.25 -3.14 0.51
N THR A 125 -4.12 -3.58 -0.74
CA THR A 125 -4.64 -2.82 -1.89
C THR A 125 -6.15 -2.64 -1.78
N ARG A 126 -6.91 -3.70 -1.45
CA ARG A 126 -8.37 -3.64 -1.28
C ARG A 126 -8.79 -2.72 -0.14
N LEU A 127 -8.07 -2.74 0.98
CA LEU A 127 -8.33 -1.82 2.11
C LEU A 127 -8.29 -0.36 1.65
N ASN A 128 -7.30 -0.03 0.81
CA ASN A 128 -7.13 1.30 0.27
C ASN A 128 -8.18 1.62 -0.81
N THR A 129 -8.30 0.80 -1.86
CA THR A 129 -9.20 1.06 -2.99
C THR A 129 -10.65 1.21 -2.58
N ARG A 130 -11.08 0.47 -1.55
CA ARG A 130 -12.44 0.52 -0.98
C ARG A 130 -12.60 1.58 0.11
N GLU A 131 -11.55 2.34 0.41
CA GLU A 131 -11.52 3.38 1.45
C GLU A 131 -11.91 2.86 2.84
N LEU A 132 -11.64 1.58 3.10
CA LEU A 132 -11.93 0.93 4.38
C LEU A 132 -10.86 1.25 5.43
N PHE A 133 -9.59 1.27 4.99
CA PHE A 133 -8.48 1.61 5.86
C PHE A 133 -7.27 2.07 5.03
N PHE A 134 -6.91 3.34 5.16
CA PHE A 134 -5.80 3.91 4.41
C PHE A 134 -4.46 3.45 4.99
N CYS A 135 -3.57 3.04 4.09
CA CYS A 135 -2.23 2.58 4.42
C CYS A 135 -1.21 3.28 3.52
N THR A 136 -0.01 3.50 4.04
CA THR A 136 1.13 3.95 3.22
C THR A 136 2.02 2.74 2.91
N ILE A 137 2.42 2.58 1.66
CA ILE A 137 3.24 1.46 1.18
C ILE A 137 4.59 2.01 0.73
N TYR A 138 5.66 1.43 1.27
CA TYR A 138 7.05 1.82 1.03
C TYR A 138 7.79 0.69 0.33
N PHE A 139 8.30 0.98 -0.87
CA PHE A 139 9.16 0.10 -1.64
C PHE A 139 10.62 0.52 -1.50
N ILE A 140 11.52 -0.45 -1.41
CA ILE A 140 12.90 -0.24 -0.92
C ILE A 140 13.93 -0.35 -2.04
N ASP A 141 13.89 -1.42 -2.83
CA ASP A 141 14.91 -1.69 -3.85
C ASP A 141 14.77 -0.75 -5.06
N ASN A 142 13.54 -0.41 -5.43
CA ASN A 142 13.19 0.63 -6.37
C ASN A 142 12.38 1.68 -5.59
N PRO A 143 13.04 2.70 -4.99
CA PRO A 143 12.43 3.57 -4.00
C PRO A 143 11.19 4.31 -4.52
N MET A 144 10.04 3.95 -3.96
CA MET A 144 8.78 4.65 -4.16
C MET A 144 7.93 4.50 -2.91
N THR A 145 7.31 5.61 -2.50
CA THR A 145 6.27 5.62 -1.48
C THR A 145 4.94 5.91 -2.12
N ILE A 146 3.94 5.07 -1.84
CA ILE A 146 2.54 5.33 -2.17
C ILE A 146 1.79 5.62 -0.89
N TRP A 147 1.11 6.76 -0.85
CA TRP A 147 0.18 7.08 0.23
C TRP A 147 -1.21 6.54 -0.12
N GLY A 148 -1.99 6.17 0.89
CA GLY A 148 -3.39 5.76 0.73
C GLY A 148 -4.19 6.74 -0.15
N ASN A 149 -5.21 6.23 -0.83
CA ASN A 149 -5.92 6.99 -1.85
C ASN A 149 -7.07 7.83 -1.31
N TYR A 150 -7.60 8.67 -2.20
CA TYR A 150 -8.97 9.14 -2.16
C TYR A 150 -9.55 9.04 -3.57
N ASN A 151 -10.74 8.48 -3.74
CA ASN A 151 -11.41 8.23 -5.03
C ASN A 151 -10.51 7.50 -6.06
N LEU A 152 -9.85 6.40 -5.65
CA LEU A 152 -8.91 5.63 -6.49
C LEU A 152 -7.79 6.47 -7.12
N SER A 153 -7.38 7.54 -6.44
CA SER A 153 -6.22 8.36 -6.80
C SER A 153 -5.16 8.20 -5.72
N PHE A 154 -4.05 7.55 -6.04
CA PHE A 154 -2.96 7.32 -5.08
C PHE A 154 -1.81 8.30 -5.31
N PRO A 155 -1.47 9.13 -4.32
CA PRO A 155 -0.24 9.91 -4.34
C PRO A 155 0.98 9.00 -4.33
N MET A 156 1.85 9.19 -5.33
CA MET A 156 3.11 8.49 -5.48
C MET A 156 4.26 9.48 -5.30
N PHE A 157 5.30 9.06 -4.61
CA PHE A 157 6.50 9.84 -4.35
C PHE A 157 7.72 9.01 -4.73
N PHE A 158 8.67 9.66 -5.38
CA PHE A 158 9.85 9.05 -5.98
C PHE A 158 11.11 9.72 -5.45
N GLU A 159 12.16 8.94 -5.22
CA GLU A 159 13.46 9.47 -4.81
C GLU A 159 14.17 10.12 -6.00
N GLU A 160 14.07 9.50 -7.16
CA GLU A 160 14.77 9.87 -8.38
C GLU A 160 13.82 9.80 -9.60
N ASN A 161 14.12 10.57 -10.65
CA ASN A 161 13.29 10.65 -11.84
C ASN A 161 13.24 9.34 -12.66
N ASN A 162 14.28 8.50 -12.58
CA ASN A 162 14.28 7.16 -13.19
C ASN A 162 13.20 6.24 -12.57
N MET A 163 12.90 6.38 -11.28
CA MET A 163 11.85 5.61 -10.60
C MET A 163 10.48 5.98 -11.14
N LEU A 164 10.24 7.27 -11.40
CA LEU A 164 9.00 7.73 -12.02
C LEU A 164 8.78 7.04 -13.38
N GLU A 165 9.80 6.94 -14.22
CA GLU A 165 9.69 6.27 -15.53
C GLU A 165 9.33 4.79 -15.38
N ILE A 166 10.07 4.05 -14.54
CA ILE A 166 9.82 2.63 -14.25
C ILE A 166 8.39 2.40 -13.79
N TYR A 167 7.92 3.19 -12.82
CA TYR A 167 6.59 3.01 -12.24
C TYR A 167 5.47 3.52 -13.15
N SER A 168 5.73 4.52 -14.00
CA SER A 168 4.78 4.99 -15.01
C SER A 168 4.56 3.95 -16.10
N ASP A 169 5.61 3.27 -16.55
CA ASP A 169 5.49 2.18 -17.52
C ASP A 169 4.80 0.95 -16.93
N LEU A 170 5.09 0.64 -15.65
CA LEU A 170 4.35 -0.37 -14.92
C LEU A 170 2.86 -0.02 -14.79
N ALA A 171 2.53 1.24 -14.49
CA ALA A 171 1.14 1.70 -14.41
C ALA A 171 0.40 1.47 -15.74
N LYS A 172 1.00 1.89 -16.87
CA LYS A 172 0.39 1.75 -18.21
C LYS A 172 0.10 0.28 -18.55
N LYS A 173 1.00 -0.64 -18.18
CA LYS A 173 0.80 -2.09 -18.37
C LYS A 173 -0.50 -2.61 -17.74
N HIS A 174 -0.96 -1.96 -16.67
CA HIS A 174 -2.14 -2.35 -15.90
C HIS A 174 -3.35 -1.43 -16.10
N ASN A 175 -3.40 -0.68 -17.22
CA ASN A 175 -4.44 0.33 -17.49
C ASN A 175 -4.54 1.40 -16.39
N LEU A 176 -3.42 1.73 -15.77
CA LEU A 176 -3.27 2.87 -14.88
C LEU A 176 -2.38 3.92 -15.55
N ASP A 177 -2.36 5.11 -14.97
CA ASP A 177 -1.52 6.21 -15.44
C ASP A 177 -1.07 7.07 -14.25
N VAL A 178 0.13 7.63 -14.34
CA VAL A 178 0.69 8.54 -13.32
C VAL A 178 0.52 9.96 -13.83
N ARG A 179 -0.42 10.69 -13.24
CA ARG A 179 -0.86 12.01 -13.71
C ARG A 179 -0.40 13.12 -12.78
N GLY A 180 -0.37 14.36 -13.30
CA GLY A 180 -0.05 15.54 -12.49
C GLY A 180 1.38 15.51 -11.94
N ILE A 181 2.32 15.06 -12.77
CA ILE A 181 3.71 14.86 -12.38
C ILE A 181 4.36 16.20 -12.01
N VAL A 182 5.08 16.21 -10.88
CA VAL A 182 5.94 17.31 -10.44
C VAL A 182 7.33 16.72 -10.19
N LEU A 183 8.35 17.28 -10.83
CA LEU A 183 9.75 16.86 -10.64
C LEU A 183 10.45 17.81 -9.65
N LYS A 184 11.35 17.25 -8.83
CA LYS A 184 12.16 17.97 -7.84
C LYS A 184 13.64 17.69 -8.04
#